data_AF-A0A522UKS6-F1
#
_entry.id   AF-A0A522UKS6-F1
#
_cell.length_a   1.000
_cell.length_b   1.000
_cell.length_c   1.000
_cell.angle_alpha   90.00
_cell.angle_beta   90.00
_cell.angle_gamma   90.00
#
_symmetry.space_group_name_H-M   'P 1'
#
loop_
_entity.id
_entity.type
_entity.pdbx_description
1 polymer ?
#
loop_
_entity_poly.entity_id
_entity_poly.type
_entity_poly.pdbx_seq_one_letter_code
_entity_poly.pdbx_strand_id
1 'polypeptide(L)' 'MQPDDVHSAQDDSLDAWVKQSRLFSHWQEIKEEILQHKWYESEKAGCDIGWERAAISWQIHCGHRADGDATG' A
#
# COMPACT_ATOMS: atom_id res chain seq x y z
N MET A 1 18.70 29.00 -6.31
CA MET A 1 18.26 28.67 -4.93
C MET A 1 17.04 27.78 -5.07
N GLN A 2 17.16 26.49 -4.79
CA GLN A 2 16.00 25.61 -4.63
C GLN A 2 15.81 25.33 -3.12
N PRO A 3 14.58 25.34 -2.59
CA PRO A 3 14.31 25.28 -1.15
C PRO A 3 14.23 23.85 -0.58
N ASP A 4 14.70 22.83 -1.30
CA ASP A 4 14.41 21.42 -0.96
C ASP A 4 15.45 20.73 -0.05
N ASP A 5 16.57 21.39 0.28
CA ASP A 5 17.64 20.87 1.14
C ASP A 5 17.54 21.37 2.60
N VAL A 6 16.38 21.23 3.24
CA VAL A 6 16.22 21.47 4.69
C VAL A 6 15.59 20.29 5.43
N HIS A 7 15.99 19.07 5.08
CA HIS A 7 15.75 17.93 5.95
C HIS A 7 16.74 18.02 7.11
N SER A 8 16.27 18.59 8.23
CA SER A 8 17.03 18.71 9.47
C SER A 8 17.28 17.31 10.03
N ALA A 9 18.44 17.03 10.61
CA ALA A 9 18.82 15.69 11.12
C ALA A 9 17.81 15.06 12.13
N GLN A 10 16.91 15.86 12.70
CA GLN A 10 15.81 15.38 13.54
C GLN A 10 14.68 14.73 12.74
N ASP A 11 14.44 15.20 11.51
CA ASP A 11 13.46 14.64 10.57
C ASP A 11 13.88 13.23 10.16
N ASP A 12 15.15 13.03 9.77
CA ASP A 12 15.72 11.71 9.47
C ASP A 12 15.59 10.72 10.64
N SER A 13 15.79 11.19 11.88
CA SER A 13 15.68 10.36 13.08
C SER A 13 14.22 9.98 13.39
N LEU A 14 13.27 10.88 13.15
CA LEU A 14 11.85 10.60 13.31
C LEU A 14 11.38 9.61 12.23
N ASP A 15 11.83 9.81 10.99
CA ASP A 15 11.56 8.95 9.85
C ASP A 15 12.08 7.52 10.08
N ALA A 16 13.30 7.39 10.60
CA ALA A 16 13.89 6.10 10.96
C ALA A 16 13.07 5.38 12.05
N TRP A 17 12.60 6.11 13.06
CA TRP A 17 11.78 5.53 14.12
C TRP A 17 10.41 5.09 13.62
N VAL A 18 9.75 5.89 12.79
CA VAL A 18 8.47 5.53 12.15
C VAL A 18 8.65 4.28 11.27
N LYS A 19 9.73 4.20 10.50
CA LYS A 19 10.06 3.02 9.67
C LYS A 19 10.27 1.74 10.47
N GLN A 20 10.68 1.85 11.74
CA GLN A 20 10.84 0.72 12.65
C GLN A 20 9.53 0.31 13.36
N SER A 21 8.44 1.07 13.18
CA SER A 21 7.13 0.71 13.72
C SER A 21 6.49 -0.42 12.93
N ARG A 22 5.91 -1.40 13.64
CA ARG A 22 5.13 -2.50 13.03
C ARG A 22 3.96 -1.99 12.18
N LEU A 23 3.40 -0.84 12.54
CA LEU A 23 2.32 -0.21 11.77
C LEU A 23 2.81 0.24 10.38
N PHE A 24 3.99 0.85 10.32
CA PHE A 24 4.56 1.31 9.05
C PHE A 24 4.94 0.12 8.17
N SER A 25 5.59 -0.89 8.73
CA SER A 25 5.92 -2.12 7.98
C SER A 25 4.66 -2.78 7.41
N HIS A 26 3.62 -2.94 8.24
CA HIS A 26 2.36 -3.54 7.79
C HIS A 26 1.64 -2.69 6.73
N TRP A 27 1.69 -1.37 6.87
CA TRP A 27 1.15 -0.48 5.84
C TRP A 27 1.91 -0.55 4.52
N GLN A 28 3.24 -0.72 4.55
CA GLN A 28 4.03 -0.97 3.33
C GLN A 28 3.62 -2.29 2.67
N GLU A 29 3.43 -3.36 3.44
CA GLU A 29 2.96 -4.65 2.93
C GLU A 29 1.61 -4.50 2.21
N ILE A 30 0.62 -3.87 2.87
CA ILE A 30 -0.69 -3.60 2.26
C ILE A 30 -0.57 -2.76 0.99
N LYS A 31 0.29 -1.74 1.02
CA LYS A 31 0.51 -0.87 -0.13
C LYS A 31 1.11 -1.64 -1.30
N GLU A 32 2.08 -2.51 -1.05
CA GLU A 32 2.68 -3.39 -2.08
C GLU A 32 1.64 -4.35 -2.65
N GLU A 33 0.79 -4.95 -1.83
CA GLU A 33 -0.29 -5.82 -2.31
C GLU A 33 -1.27 -5.08 -3.22
N ILE A 34 -1.69 -3.87 -2.85
CA ILE A 34 -2.56 -3.03 -3.68
C ILE A 34 -1.85 -2.66 -5.00
N LEU A 35 -0.56 -2.36 -4.96
CA LEU A 35 0.23 -2.05 -6.16
C LEU A 35 0.32 -3.24 -7.11
N GLN A 36 0.55 -4.45 -6.59
CA GLN A 36 0.58 -5.68 -7.38
C GLN A 36 -0.80 -5.97 -7.99
N HIS A 37 -1.88 -5.83 -7.21
CA HIS A 37 -3.25 -5.99 -7.69
C HIS A 37 -3.59 -5.00 -8.80
N LYS A 38 -3.21 -3.73 -8.61
CA LYS A 38 -3.34 -2.68 -9.64
C LYS A 38 -2.62 -3.08 -10.91
N TRP A 39 -1.35 -3.51 -10.82
CA TRP A 39 -0.56 -3.86 -11.99
C TRP A 39 -1.22 -5.00 -12.78
N TYR A 40 -1.64 -6.06 -12.09
CA TYR A 40 -2.30 -7.21 -12.71
C TYR A 40 -3.61 -6.83 -13.41
N GLU A 41 -4.47 -6.04 -12.75
CA GLU A 41 -5.74 -5.61 -13.33
C GLU A 41 -5.55 -4.60 -14.46
N SER A 42 -4.55 -3.71 -14.38
CA SER A 42 -4.21 -2.79 -15.48
C SER A 42 -3.66 -3.53 -16.70
N GLU A 43 -2.85 -4.57 -16.49
CA GLU A 43 -2.35 -5.42 -17.57
C GLU A 43 -3.50 -6.17 -18.26
N LYS A 44 -4.42 -6.72 -17.46
CA LYS A 44 -5.62 -7.43 -17.95
C LYS A 44 -6.60 -6.52 -18.67
N ALA A 45 -6.79 -5.29 -18.21
CA ALA A 45 -7.68 -4.31 -18.81
C ALA A 45 -7.09 -3.65 -20.07
N GLY A 46 -5.76 -3.73 -20.26
CA GLY A 46 -5.06 -3.03 -21.33
C GLY A 46 -5.01 -1.51 -21.14
N CYS A 47 -5.36 -1.01 -19.96
CA CYS A 47 -5.32 0.40 -19.59
C CYS A 47 -5.14 0.54 -18.08
N ASP A 48 -4.61 1.68 -17.61
CA ASP A 48 -4.44 1.87 -16.18
C ASP A 48 -5.81 2.00 -15.49
N ILE A 49 -6.16 1.02 -14.64
CA ILE A 49 -7.41 1.05 -13.88
C ILE A 49 -7.42 2.11 -12.77
N GLY A 50 -6.25 2.63 -12.41
CA GLY A 50 -6.09 3.65 -11.38
C GLY A 50 -6.02 3.10 -9.95
N TRP A 51 -5.44 3.89 -9.05
CA TRP A 51 -5.16 3.50 -7.66
C TRP A 51 -6.43 3.21 -6.85
N GLU A 52 -7.42 4.09 -6.91
CA GLU A 52 -8.64 3.98 -6.09
C GLU A 52 -9.43 2.71 -6.44
N ARG A 53 -9.56 2.40 -7.73
CA ARG A 53 -10.26 1.18 -8.17
C ARG A 53 -9.52 -0.09 -7.74
N ALA A 54 -8.20 -0.10 -7.84
CA ALA A 54 -7.39 -1.23 -7.38
C ALA A 54 -7.49 -1.44 -5.87
N ALA A 55 -7.41 -0.37 -5.08
CA ALA A 55 -7.50 -0.42 -3.63
C ALA A 55 -8.88 -0.91 -3.15
N ILE A 56 -9.97 -0.41 -3.74
CA ILE A 56 -11.33 -0.86 -3.43
C ILE A 56 -11.49 -2.34 -3.81
N SER A 57 -11.00 -2.75 -4.98
CA SER A 57 -11.05 -4.14 -5.44
C SER A 57 -10.29 -5.08 -4.50
N TRP A 58 -9.09 -4.70 -4.07
CA TRP A 58 -8.30 -5.45 -3.08
C TRP A 58 -9.01 -5.52 -1.73
N GLN A 59 -9.58 -4.42 -1.23
CA GLN A 59 -10.30 -4.39 0.05
C GLN A 59 -11.52 -5.33 0.05
N ILE A 60 -12.26 -5.38 -1.07
CA ILE A 60 -13.40 -6.30 -1.25
C ILE A 60 -12.91 -7.75 -1.27
N HIS A 61 -11.80 -8.04 -1.95
CA HIS A 61 -11.25 -9.40 -2.07
C HIS A 61 -10.67 -9.91 -0.74
N CYS A 62 -9.90 -9.08 -0.03
CA CYS A 62 -9.32 -9.41 1.26
C CYS A 62 -10.37 -9.54 2.37
N GLY A 63 -11.44 -8.73 2.34
CA GLY A 63 -12.58 -8.90 3.25
C GLY A 63 -13.27 -10.24 3.06
N HIS A 64 -13.42 -10.71 1.82
CA HIS A 64 -14.02 -12.01 1.53
C HIS A 64 -13.14 -13.21 1.96
N ARG A 65 -11.82 -13.01 2.05
CA ARG A 65 -10.87 -14.04 2.50
C ARG A 65 -11.01 -14.36 4.00
N ALA A 66 -11.65 -13.49 4.79
CA ALA A 66 -11.87 -13.70 6.23
C ALA A 66 -13.15 -14.50 6.55
N ASP A 67 -14.12 -14.58 5.63
CA ASP A 67 -15.42 -15.23 5.87
C ASP A 67 -15.60 -16.57 5.13
N GLY A 68 -14.57 -17.06 4.42
CA GLY A 68 -14.68 -18.19 3.49
C GLY A 68 -14.41 -19.61 4.05
N ASP A 69 -14.08 -19.79 5.33
CA ASP A 69 -13.64 -21.10 5.89
C ASP A 69 -14.48 -21.59 7.10
N ALA A 70 -15.78 -21.29 7.13
CA ALA A 70 -16.65 -21.75 8.21
C ALA A 70 -17.93 -22.44 7.74
N THR A 71 -17.88 -23.27 6.68
CA THR A 71 -18.81 -24.42 6.53
C THR A 71 -18.39 -25.34 5.39
N GLY A 72 -17.96 -26.56 5.74
CA GLY A 72 -17.75 -27.68 4.85
C GLY A 72 -17.63 -28.96 5.67
#